data_AF-A0A3C1WTL6-F1
#
_entry.id   AF-A0A3C1WTL6-F1
#
_cell.length_a   1.000
_cell.length_b   1.000
_cell.length_c   1.000
_cell.angle_alpha   90.00
_cell.angle_beta   90.00
_cell.angle_gamma   90.00
#
_symmetry.space_group_name_H-M   'P 1'
#
loop_
_entity.id
_entity.type
_entity.pdbx_description
1 polymer ?
#
loop_
_entity_poly.entity_id
_entity_poly.type
_entity_poly.pdbx_seq_one_letter_code
_entity_poly.pdbx_strand_id
1 'polypeptide(L)' 'MKVYTKIWSEMSDNDRKISVAMTHSQAVSDIMTQAGMNKSGFSPYRARLIKRGLAYSPERGKLCFQLPGFAELVEMND' A
#
# COMPACT_ATOMS: atom_id res chain seq x y z
N MET A 1 -1.15 -18.86 -0.61
CA MET A 1 -2.14 -18.16 0.25
C MET A 1 -1.61 -17.85 1.66
N LYS A 2 -1.03 -18.80 2.42
CA LYS A 2 -0.56 -18.57 3.82
C LYS A 2 0.51 -17.47 4.02
N VAL A 3 1.31 -17.15 3.01
CA VAL A 3 2.41 -16.17 3.11
C VAL A 3 1.88 -14.73 3.12
N TYR A 4 0.96 -14.40 2.23
CA TYR A 4 0.42 -13.05 2.10
C TYR A 4 -0.53 -12.67 3.25
N THR A 5 -1.27 -13.64 3.81
CA THR A 5 -2.09 -13.43 5.01
C THR A 5 -1.24 -13.05 6.23
N LYS A 6 -0.04 -13.65 6.36
CA LYS A 6 0.91 -13.27 7.42
C LYS A 6 1.43 -11.84 7.24
N ILE A 7 1.81 -11.49 6.01
CA ILE A 7 2.23 -10.11 5.67
C ILE A 7 1.17 -9.11 6.09
N TRP A 8 -0.09 -9.34 5.70
CA TRP A 8 -1.23 -8.47 6.05
C TRP A 8 -1.46 -8.36 7.57
N SER A 9 -1.35 -9.49 8.29
CA SER A 9 -1.52 -9.50 9.75
C SER A 9 -0.45 -8.68 10.49
N GLU A 10 0.75 -8.56 9.91
CA GLU A 10 1.88 -7.80 10.47
C GLU A 10 1.93 -6.34 9.98
N MET A 11 0.99 -5.90 9.15
CA MET A 11 0.89 -4.51 8.72
C MET A 11 0.25 -3.66 9.82
N SER A 12 0.82 -2.48 10.07
CA SER A 12 0.16 -1.49 10.93
C SER A 12 -1.10 -0.96 10.25
N ASP A 13 -1.99 -0.33 11.01
CA ASP A 13 -3.23 0.27 10.47
C ASP A 13 -2.96 1.25 9.32
N ASN A 14 -1.91 2.07 9.43
CA ASN A 14 -1.54 3.01 8.37
C ASN A 14 -0.95 2.32 7.11
N ASP A 15 -0.27 1.18 7.24
CA ASP A 15 0.15 0.39 6.08
C ASP A 15 -1.06 -0.21 5.37
N ARG A 16 -2.04 -0.70 6.14
CA ARG A 16 -3.30 -1.23 5.60
C ARG A 16 -4.08 -0.16 4.87
N LYS A 17 -4.29 1.01 5.48
CA LYS A 17 -4.99 2.16 4.83
C LYS A 17 -4.38 2.54 3.49
N ILE A 18 -3.05 2.63 3.42
CA ILE A 18 -2.37 2.95 2.16
C ILE A 18 -2.53 1.80 1.16
N SER A 19 -2.46 0.55 1.61
CA SER A 19 -2.59 -0.61 0.73
C SER A 19 -4.00 -0.72 0.16
N VAL A 20 -5.04 -0.48 0.97
CA VAL A 20 -6.43 -0.39 0.49
C VAL A 20 -6.55 0.73 -0.53
N ALA A 21 -6.03 1.93 -0.25
CA ALA A 21 -6.05 3.02 -1.22
C ALA A 21 -5.30 2.70 -2.54
N MET A 22 -4.26 1.85 -2.48
CA MET A 22 -3.52 1.38 -3.65
C MET A 22 -4.31 0.38 -4.53
N THR A 23 -5.36 -0.27 -4.02
CA THR A 23 -6.22 -1.13 -4.86
C THR A 23 -7.06 -0.29 -5.81
N HIS A 24 -7.38 0.96 -5.44
CA HIS A 24 -8.21 1.86 -6.22
C HIS A 24 -7.44 2.80 -7.14
N SER A 25 -6.20 3.19 -6.80
CA SER A 25 -5.39 4.08 -7.63
C SER A 25 -3.91 3.83 -7.48
N GLN A 26 -3.17 4.04 -8.57
CA GLN A 26 -1.70 4.08 -8.54
C GLN A 26 -1.17 5.49 -8.29
N ALA A 27 -2.00 6.53 -8.43
CA ALA A 27 -1.58 7.92 -8.27
C ALA A 27 -1.41 8.26 -6.79
N VAL A 28 -0.21 8.72 -6.41
CA VAL A 28 0.13 9.04 -5.01
C VAL A 28 -0.79 10.12 -4.43
N SER A 29 -1.24 11.08 -5.23
CA SER A 29 -2.22 12.10 -4.81
C SER A 29 -3.53 11.47 -4.34
N ASP A 30 -4.02 10.48 -5.09
CA ASP A 30 -5.31 9.84 -4.85
C ASP A 30 -5.18 8.89 -3.68
N ILE A 31 -4.08 8.13 -3.62
CA ILE A 31 -3.76 7.24 -2.50
C ILE A 31 -3.71 8.03 -1.19
N MET A 32 -3.04 9.20 -1.16
CA MET A 32 -2.99 10.07 0.01
C MET A 32 -4.38 10.56 0.42
N THR A 33 -5.19 10.96 -0.57
CA THR A 33 -6.56 11.45 -0.34
C THR A 33 -7.43 10.36 0.26
N GLN A 34 -7.43 9.16 -0.32
CA GLN A 34 -8.21 8.01 0.14
C GLN A 34 -7.75 7.50 1.51
N ALA A 35 -6.44 7.48 1.75
CA ALA A 35 -5.88 7.10 3.05
C ALA A 35 -6.12 8.16 4.15
N GLY A 36 -6.64 9.34 3.80
CA GLY A 36 -6.83 10.47 4.72
C GLY A 36 -5.51 11.01 5.26
N MET A 37 -4.43 10.97 4.46
CA MET A 37 -3.09 11.33 4.88
C MET A 37 -2.55 12.52 4.08
N ASN A 38 -1.85 13.41 4.78
CA ASN A 38 -1.01 14.41 4.13
C ASN A 38 0.38 13.80 3.78
N LYS A 39 1.21 14.56 3.07
CA LYS A 39 2.53 14.09 2.61
C LYS A 39 3.45 13.63 3.75
N SER A 40 3.46 14.33 4.90
CA SER A 40 4.32 13.96 6.04
C SER A 40 3.83 12.69 6.73
N GLY A 41 2.51 12.51 6.82
CA GLY A 41 1.89 11.27 7.30
C GLY A 41 2.16 10.10 6.35
N PHE A 42 2.07 10.30 5.04
CA PHE A 42 2.19 9.25 4.03
C PHE A 42 3.64 8.77 3.77
N SER A 43 4.59 9.70 3.72
CA SER A 43 5.96 9.42 3.23
C SER A 43 6.68 8.28 3.99
N PRO A 44 6.63 8.21 5.34
CA PRO A 44 7.27 7.12 6.09
C PRO A 44 6.70 5.74 5.77
N TYR A 45 5.37 5.64 5.59
CA TYR A 45 4.71 4.36 5.29
C TYR A 45 4.97 3.94 3.85
N ARG A 46 4.94 4.86 2.87
CA ARG A 46 5.38 4.56 1.50
C ARG A 46 6.79 4.01 1.48
N ALA A 47 7.73 4.66 2.17
CA ALA A 47 9.12 4.20 2.25
C ALA A 47 9.22 2.80 2.89
N ARG A 48 8.42 2.53 3.93
CA ARG A 48 8.37 1.23 4.59
C ARG A 48 7.81 0.12 3.68
N LEU A 49 6.71 0.37 2.98
CA LEU A 49 6.12 -0.58 2.04
C LEU A 49 7.11 -0.94 0.92
N ILE A 50 7.84 0.05 0.40
CA ILE A 50 8.91 -0.18 -0.59
C ILE A 50 10.06 -0.98 0.01
N LYS A 51 10.55 -0.61 1.20
CA LYS A 51 11.64 -1.32 1.88
C LYS A 51 11.29 -2.80 2.18
N ARG A 52 10.02 -3.08 2.47
CA ARG A 52 9.51 -4.45 2.69
C ARG A 52 9.27 -5.24 1.40
N GLY A 53 9.46 -4.62 0.22
CA GLY A 53 9.19 -5.26 -1.07
C GLY A 53 7.71 -5.48 -1.36
N LEU A 54 6.81 -4.71 -0.71
CA LEU A 54 5.36 -4.79 -0.92
C LEU A 54 4.89 -3.84 -2.02
N ALA A 55 5.58 -2.72 -2.18
CA ALA A 55 5.27 -1.70 -3.17
C ALA A 55 6.53 -1.25 -3.93
N TYR A 56 6.34 -0.64 -5.09
CA TYR A 56 7.39 0.02 -5.85
C TYR A 56 6.85 1.27 -6.56
N SER A 57 7.75 2.15 -7.00
CA SER A 57 7.42 3.40 -7.69
C SER A 57 7.90 3.29 -9.14
N PRO A 58 7.02 2.94 -10.10
CA PRO A 58 7.43 2.80 -11.50
C PRO A 58 7.88 4.13 -12.11
N GLU A 59 7.21 5.22 -11.70
CA GLU A 59 7.49 6.57 -12.15
C GLU A 59 7.10 7.60 -11.08
N ARG A 60 7.45 8.86 -11.34
CA ARG A 60 7.17 9.96 -10.41
C ARG A 60 5.66 10.08 -10.18
N GLY A 61 5.27 10.06 -8.91
CA GLY A 61 3.87 10.22 -8.52
C GLY A 61 3.04 8.95 -8.63
N LYS A 62 3.64 7.79 -8.96
CA LYS A 62 2.96 6.49 -8.93
C LYS A 62 3.51 5.55 -7.86
N LEU A 63 2.63 4.73 -7.32
CA LEU A 63 2.93 3.66 -6.38
C LEU A 63 2.10 2.42 -6.74
N CYS A 64 2.76 1.29 -6.93
CA CYS A 64 2.13 0.04 -7.34
C CYS A 64 2.53 -1.11 -6.41
N PHE A 65 1.71 -2.15 -6.31
CA PHE A 65 2.08 -3.36 -5.60
C PHE A 65 3.18 -4.12 -6.33
N GLN A 66 4.20 -4.53 -5.60
CA GLN A 66 5.31 -5.35 -6.12
C GLN A 66 4.91 -6.83 -6.26
N LEU A 67 3.98 -7.29 -5.42
CA LEU A 67 3.57 -8.69 -5.36
C LEU A 67 2.32 -8.94 -6.23
N PRO A 68 2.37 -9.90 -7.18
CA PRO A 68 1.18 -10.32 -7.92
C PRO A 68 0.14 -10.93 -6.98
N GLY A 69 -1.14 -10.61 -7.17
CA GLY A 69 -2.23 -11.15 -6.36
C GLY A 69 -2.40 -10.46 -5.00
N PHE A 70 -1.60 -9.43 -4.70
CA PHE A 70 -1.66 -8.77 -3.39
C PHE A 70 -2.82 -7.77 -3.30
N ALA A 71 -3.22 -7.14 -4.40
CA ALA A 71 -4.39 -6.26 -4.42
C ALA A 71 -5.66 -7.03 -4.03
N GLU A 72 -5.85 -8.21 -4.63
CA GLU A 72 -6.97 -9.10 -4.37
C GLU A 72 -6.97 -9.58 -2.91
N LEU A 73 -5.79 -9.83 -2.32
CA LEU A 73 -5.68 -10.15 -0.91
C LEU A 73 -6.09 -8.98 -0.02
N VAL A 74 -5.67 -7.76 -0.36
CA VAL A 74 -6.05 -6.55 0.39
C VAL A 74 -7.57 -6.37 0.35
N GLU A 75 -8.18 -6.48 -0.83
CA GLU A 75 -9.63 -6.36 -1.02
C GLU A 75 -10.43 -7.42 -0.23
N MET A 76 -9.90 -8.63 -0.06
CA MET A 76 -10.54 -9.67 0.75
C MET A 76 -10.49 -9.42 2.27
N ASN A 77 -9.65 -8.48 2.74
CA ASN A 77 -9.40 -8.24 4.16
C ASN A 77 -9.66 -6.79 4.62
N ASP A 78 -10.20 -5.94 3.74
CA ASP A 78 -10.77 -4.64 4.07
C ASP A 78 -12.24 -4.79 4.49
#